data_AF-A0A5Y8XMT8-F1
#
_entry.id   AF-A0A5Y8XMT8-F1
#
_cell.length_a   1.000
_cell.length_b   1.000
_cell.length_c   1.000
_cell.angle_alpha   90.00
_cell.angle_beta   90.00
_cell.angle_gamma   90.00
#
_symmetry.space_group_name_H-M   'P 1'
#
loop_
_entity.id
_entity.type
_entity.pdbx_description
1 polymer ?
#
loop_
_entity_poly.entity_id
_entity_poly.type
_entity_poly.pdbx_seq_one_letter_code
_entity_poly.pdbx_strand_id
1 'polypeptide(L)'
;MIEKEEIGIAIENYDECISGSKTFVFNTKGGTIGSGDDCTFRIQDKLEQIKNTHAIVSYEEGSFTIAAFEDSDIYYNKSFSRMPSGYEIIISIGDIFKIGNLEFRFVDAKSIEASIKENKKYLEDIEKRNHFDEIEIKPRGKTSINFDKNKELKEILENNDYKFIEEEKADDSFLKEI
;
A
#
# COMPACT_ATOMS: atom_id res chain seq x y z
N MET A 1 33.60 3.87 -16.97
CA MET A 1 32.56 4.00 -15.93
C MET A 1 32.54 2.66 -15.22
N ILE A 2 32.82 2.61 -13.92
CA ILE A 2 32.72 1.36 -13.16
C ILE A 2 31.22 1.09 -13.04
N GLU A 3 30.73 0.01 -13.65
CA GLU A 3 29.36 -0.44 -13.42
C GLU A 3 29.23 -0.73 -11.93
N LYS A 4 28.27 -0.07 -11.28
CA LYS A 4 27.95 -0.38 -9.89
C LYS A 4 27.18 -1.69 -9.91
N GLU A 5 27.79 -2.73 -9.36
CA GLU A 5 27.10 -3.99 -9.17
C GLU A 5 26.13 -3.87 -8.00
N GLU A 6 24.89 -4.25 -8.28
CA GLU A 6 23.77 -4.13 -7.37
C GLU A 6 22.88 -5.36 -7.53
N ILE A 7 22.28 -5.80 -6.42
CA ILE A 7 21.34 -6.92 -6.42
C ILE A 7 20.06 -6.53 -5.70
N GLY A 8 18.94 -6.85 -6.33
CA GLY A 8 17.62 -6.63 -5.78
C GLY A 8 17.14 -7.80 -4.95
N ILE A 9 16.33 -7.52 -3.94
CA ILE A 9 15.54 -8.51 -3.21
C ILE A 9 14.08 -8.08 -3.24
N ALA A 10 13.18 -9.02 -3.50
CA ALA A 10 11.74 -8.83 -3.44
C ALA A 10 11.09 -9.87 -2.52
N ILE A 11 10.11 -9.44 -1.72
CA ILE A 11 9.32 -10.31 -0.86
C ILE A 11 8.17 -10.90 -1.68
N GLU A 12 8.09 -12.24 -1.72
CA GLU A 12 7.08 -12.98 -2.47
C GLU A 12 5.74 -13.01 -1.72
N ASN A 13 5.78 -13.27 -0.41
CA ASN A 13 4.61 -13.34 0.47
C ASN A 13 4.51 -12.11 1.39
N TYR A 14 4.40 -10.93 0.78
CA TYR A 14 4.39 -9.65 1.52
C TYR A 14 3.22 -9.53 2.52
N ASP A 15 2.15 -10.30 2.34
CA ASP A 15 1.05 -10.37 3.29
C ASP A 15 1.46 -10.87 4.67
N GLU A 16 2.57 -11.61 4.80
CA GLU A 16 3.14 -12.07 6.07
C GLU A 16 4.08 -11.05 6.74
N CYS A 17 4.29 -9.89 6.12
CA CYS A 17 5.17 -8.84 6.63
C CYS A 17 4.40 -7.86 7.54
N ILE A 18 4.95 -7.54 8.71
CA ILE A 18 4.42 -6.49 9.60
C ILE A 18 4.87 -5.11 9.12
N SER A 19 6.17 -4.97 8.85
CA SER A 19 6.81 -3.69 8.58
C SER A 19 7.98 -3.86 7.65
N GLY A 20 8.13 -2.91 6.72
CA GLY A 20 9.26 -2.80 5.82
C GLY A 20 8.84 -2.66 4.36
N SER A 21 9.83 -2.42 3.50
CA SER A 21 9.62 -2.29 2.06
C SER A 21 9.47 -3.66 1.41
N LYS A 22 8.54 -3.80 0.45
CA LYS A 22 8.38 -5.03 -0.33
C LYS A 22 9.66 -5.44 -1.09
N THR A 23 10.50 -4.46 -1.41
CA THR A 23 11.71 -4.62 -2.21
C THR A 23 12.86 -3.81 -1.63
N PHE A 24 14.09 -4.26 -1.82
CA PHE A 24 15.30 -3.56 -1.43
C PHE A 24 16.44 -3.82 -2.42
N VAL A 25 17.39 -2.90 -2.55
CA VAL A 25 18.56 -3.05 -3.44
C VAL A 25 19.83 -2.93 -2.62
N PHE A 26 20.67 -3.96 -2.67
CA PHE A 26 22.01 -3.97 -2.09
C PHE A 26 23.03 -3.54 -3.16
N ASN A 27 24.02 -2.76 -2.74
CA ASN A 27 25.20 -2.44 -3.56
C ASN A 27 26.42 -3.22 -3.06
N THR A 28 27.58 -3.01 -3.68
CA THR A 28 28.84 -3.71 -3.33
C THR A 28 29.34 -3.50 -1.89
N LYS A 29 28.74 -2.63 -1.08
CA LYS A 29 29.03 -2.56 0.37
C LYS A 29 28.34 -3.69 1.15
N GLY A 30 27.40 -4.40 0.52
CA GLY A 30 26.55 -5.36 1.20
C GLY A 30 25.58 -4.70 2.18
N GLY A 31 25.14 -5.47 3.18
CA GLY A 31 24.28 -5.01 4.24
C GLY A 31 23.67 -6.15 5.05
N THR A 32 22.82 -5.79 6.00
CA THR A 32 22.15 -6.74 6.90
C THR A 32 20.65 -6.75 6.70
N ILE A 33 20.03 -7.91 6.91
CA ILE A 33 18.58 -8.12 6.89
C ILE A 33 18.14 -8.53 8.29
N GLY A 34 17.14 -7.86 8.86
CA GLY A 34 16.64 -8.16 10.19
C GLY A 34 15.62 -7.15 10.69
N SER A 35 15.13 -7.34 11.91
CA SER A 35 14.10 -6.48 12.51
C SER A 35 14.66 -5.24 13.23
N GLY A 36 15.98 -5.23 13.50
CA GLY A 36 16.66 -4.17 14.24
C GLY A 36 16.75 -2.85 13.47
N ASP A 37 16.86 -1.75 14.21
CA ASP A 37 16.97 -0.40 13.63
C ASP A 37 18.27 -0.19 12.84
N ASP A 38 19.33 -0.92 13.21
CA ASP A 38 20.64 -0.85 12.55
C ASP A 38 20.72 -1.70 11.26
N CYS A 39 19.66 -2.44 10.93
CA CYS A 39 19.65 -3.27 9.72
C CYS A 39 19.52 -2.44 8.45
N THR A 40 20.31 -2.79 7.44
CA THR A 40 20.26 -2.14 6.12
C THR A 40 18.91 -2.34 5.46
N PHE A 41 18.39 -3.56 5.50
CA PHE A 41 17.03 -3.89 5.11
C PHE A 41 16.23 -4.35 6.32
N ARG A 42 15.49 -3.40 6.90
CA ARG A 42 14.66 -3.65 8.06
C ARG A 42 13.33 -4.31 7.67
N ILE A 43 13.07 -5.48 8.23
CA ILE A 43 11.89 -6.28 7.95
C ILE A 43 11.50 -7.11 9.17
N GLN A 44 10.20 -7.33 9.39
CA GLN A 44 9.70 -8.24 10.41
C GLN A 44 8.49 -9.03 9.90
N ASP A 45 8.43 -10.32 10.24
CA ASP A 45 7.32 -11.21 9.92
C ASP A 45 6.24 -11.18 11.01
N LYS A 46 5.01 -11.57 10.68
CA LYS A 46 3.87 -11.58 11.62
C LYS A 46 4.09 -12.44 12.86
N LEU A 47 4.96 -13.45 12.76
CA LEU A 47 5.28 -14.35 13.84
C LEU A 47 6.47 -13.88 14.68
N GLU A 48 7.05 -12.71 14.35
CA GLU A 48 8.19 -12.09 15.03
C GLU A 48 9.41 -13.03 15.16
N GLN A 49 9.62 -13.88 14.16
CA GLN A 49 10.71 -14.85 14.08
C GLN A 49 12.01 -14.25 13.52
N ILE A 50 11.92 -13.12 12.81
CA ILE A 50 13.11 -12.44 12.29
C ILE A 50 13.82 -11.71 13.43
N LYS A 51 14.97 -12.25 13.83
CA LYS A 51 15.92 -11.64 14.77
C LYS A 51 16.40 -10.24 14.34
N ASN A 52 16.95 -9.49 15.30
CA ASN A 52 17.46 -8.12 15.10
C ASN A 52 18.40 -8.01 13.90
N THR A 53 19.37 -8.93 13.81
CA THR A 53 20.22 -9.16 12.62
C THR A 53 20.10 -10.64 12.30
N HIS A 54 19.55 -10.97 11.13
CA HIS A 54 19.20 -12.35 10.77
C HIS A 54 20.11 -12.89 9.65
N ALA A 55 20.34 -12.07 8.64
CA ALA A 55 21.19 -12.41 7.51
C ALA A 55 22.15 -11.27 7.18
N ILE A 56 23.31 -11.64 6.65
CA ILE A 56 24.28 -10.71 6.07
C ILE A 56 24.32 -10.98 4.56
N VAL A 57 24.24 -9.91 3.78
CA VAL A 57 24.53 -9.91 2.36
C VAL A 57 25.88 -9.24 2.16
N SER A 58 26.84 -9.95 1.60
CA SER A 58 28.20 -9.46 1.33
C SER A 58 28.46 -9.43 -0.18
N TYR A 59 29.55 -8.78 -0.58
CA TYR A 59 30.01 -8.76 -1.96
C TYR A 59 31.51 -9.05 -1.97
N GLU A 60 31.87 -10.24 -2.44
CA GLU A 60 33.23 -10.75 -2.43
C GLU A 60 33.57 -11.38 -3.79
N GLU A 61 34.80 -11.19 -4.24
CA GLU A 61 35.33 -11.79 -5.48
C GLU A 61 34.44 -11.60 -6.74
N GLY A 62 33.70 -10.49 -6.82
CA GLY A 62 32.83 -10.20 -7.95
C GLY A 62 31.42 -10.84 -7.86
N SER A 63 31.04 -11.35 -6.69
CA SER A 63 29.76 -12.01 -6.48
C SER A 63 29.10 -11.58 -5.16
N PHE A 64 27.78 -11.50 -5.17
CA PHE A 64 27.02 -11.32 -3.92
C PHE A 64 26.91 -12.65 -3.18
N THR A 65 27.03 -12.63 -1.86
CA THR A 65 26.85 -13.80 -1.00
C THR A 65 25.81 -13.52 0.09
N ILE A 66 25.17 -14.57 0.59
CA ILE A 66 24.31 -14.51 1.78
C ILE A 66 24.83 -15.47 2.86
N ALA A 67 24.86 -14.97 4.09
CA ALA A 67 25.29 -15.70 5.28
C ALA A 67 24.26 -15.54 6.41
N ALA A 68 24.13 -16.56 7.25
CA ALA A 68 23.33 -16.49 8.46
C ALA A 68 24.11 -15.73 9.53
N PHE A 69 23.46 -14.78 10.20
CA PHE A 69 24.08 -14.11 11.35
C PHE A 69 23.93 -15.00 12.58
N GLU A 70 25.05 -15.48 13.12
CA GLU A 70 25.10 -16.40 14.28
C GLU A 70 24.21 -17.66 14.07
N ASP A 71 23.34 -17.97 15.03
CA ASP A 71 22.42 -19.12 15.00
C ASP A 71 21.08 -18.80 14.31
N SER A 72 21.08 -17.90 13.31
CA SER A 72 19.87 -17.54 12.57
C SER A 72 19.56 -18.56 11.48
N ASP A 73 18.28 -18.89 11.32
CA ASP A 73 17.85 -19.93 10.39
C ASP A 73 17.51 -19.33 9.03
N ILE A 74 18.36 -19.60 8.04
CA ILE A 74 18.10 -19.29 6.63
C ILE A 74 17.84 -20.58 5.88
N TYR A 75 16.75 -20.64 5.12
CA TYR A 75 16.47 -21.76 4.23
C TYR A 75 16.65 -21.30 2.78
N TYR A 76 17.62 -21.88 2.08
CA TYR A 76 17.97 -21.47 0.72
C TYR A 76 17.33 -22.40 -0.32
N ASN A 77 16.82 -21.82 -1.41
CA ASN A 77 16.16 -22.50 -2.54
C ASN A 77 15.16 -23.58 -2.11
N LYS A 78 14.31 -23.26 -1.13
CA LYS A 78 13.28 -24.15 -0.56
C LYS A 78 13.83 -25.45 0.02
N SER A 79 15.11 -25.46 0.38
CA SER A 79 15.72 -26.54 1.15
C SER A 79 14.97 -26.76 2.46
N PHE A 80 14.76 -28.02 2.83
CA PHE A 80 14.26 -28.39 4.16
C PHE A 80 15.34 -28.29 5.24
N SER A 81 16.60 -28.25 4.84
CA SER A 81 17.73 -28.05 5.74
C SER A 81 18.09 -26.57 5.79
N ARG A 82 18.25 -26.04 7.01
CA ARG A 82 18.81 -24.71 7.21
C ARG A 82 20.23 -24.63 6.66
N MET A 83 20.60 -23.45 6.17
CA MET A 83 21.96 -23.12 5.82
C MET A 83 22.86 -23.32 7.04
N PRO A 84 23.99 -24.03 6.93
CA PRO A 84 24.90 -24.20 8.05
C PRO A 84 25.47 -22.84 8.49
N SER A 85 25.52 -22.59 9.79
CA SER A 85 26.11 -21.37 10.35
C SER A 85 27.56 -21.23 9.92
N GLY A 86 27.97 -19.99 9.58
CA GLY A 86 29.32 -19.67 9.14
C GLY A 86 29.64 -20.02 7.69
N TYR A 87 28.68 -20.54 6.92
CA TYR A 87 28.81 -20.70 5.48
C TYR A 87 28.15 -19.54 4.75
N GLU A 88 28.78 -19.14 3.65
CA GLU A 88 28.23 -18.19 2.71
C GLU A 88 27.81 -18.90 1.42
N ILE A 89 26.68 -18.50 0.87
CA ILE A 89 26.20 -19.00 -0.41
C ILE A 89 26.25 -17.88 -1.44
N ILE A 90 26.85 -18.15 -2.60
CA ILE A 90 26.83 -17.24 -3.74
C ILE A 90 25.39 -17.11 -4.24
N ILE A 91 24.95 -15.86 -4.37
CA ILE A 91 23.61 -15.52 -4.81
C ILE A 91 23.55 -15.50 -6.34
N SER A 92 22.55 -16.17 -6.90
CA SER A 92 22.15 -15.99 -8.30
C SER A 92 20.80 -15.28 -8.40
N ILE A 93 20.60 -14.54 -9.49
CA ILE A 93 19.30 -13.93 -9.78
C ILE A 93 18.26 -15.05 -9.96
N GLY A 94 17.12 -14.90 -9.29
CA GLY A 94 16.04 -15.88 -9.26
C GLY A 94 16.09 -16.84 -8.08
N ASP A 95 17.21 -16.91 -7.36
CA ASP A 95 17.30 -17.70 -6.13
C ASP A 95 16.33 -17.19 -5.08
N ILE A 96 15.82 -18.12 -4.28
CA ILE A 96 14.85 -17.87 -3.23
C ILE A 96 15.48 -18.21 -1.89
N PHE A 97 15.25 -17.38 -0.88
CA PHE A 97 15.60 -17.73 0.49
C PHE A 97 14.46 -17.39 1.43
N LYS A 98 14.40 -18.08 2.56
CA LYS A 98 13.40 -17.88 3.60
C LYS A 98 14.08 -17.62 4.94
N ILE A 99 13.58 -16.60 5.63
CA ILE A 99 13.93 -16.27 7.03
C ILE A 99 12.63 -16.03 7.79
N GLY A 100 12.48 -16.61 8.99
CA GLY A 100 11.21 -16.63 9.70
C GLY A 100 10.07 -17.17 8.80
N ASN A 101 8.95 -16.45 8.72
CA ASN A 101 7.85 -16.77 7.81
C ASN A 101 7.92 -16.05 6.43
N LEU A 102 8.96 -15.28 6.12
CA LEU A 102 9.07 -14.52 4.87
C LEU A 102 9.91 -15.24 3.82
N GLU A 103 9.39 -15.31 2.58
CA GLU A 103 10.06 -15.81 1.38
C GLU A 103 10.50 -14.62 0.51
N PHE A 104 11.77 -14.61 0.16
CA PHE A 104 12.44 -13.57 -0.61
C PHE A 104 13.00 -14.16 -1.89
N ARG A 105 12.99 -13.36 -2.96
CA ARG A 105 13.62 -13.69 -4.24
C ARG A 105 14.68 -12.65 -4.59
N PHE A 106 15.84 -13.10 -5.02
CA PHE A 106 16.85 -12.25 -5.61
C PHE A 106 16.46 -11.88 -7.05
N VAL A 107 16.52 -10.60 -7.37
CA VAL A 107 16.13 -10.05 -8.68
C VAL A 107 17.16 -9.04 -9.17
N ASP A 108 17.13 -8.71 -10.45
CA ASP A 108 17.96 -7.64 -11.00
C ASP A 108 17.56 -6.29 -10.36
N ALA A 109 18.53 -5.52 -9.87
CA ALA A 109 18.29 -4.20 -9.27
C ALA A 109 17.50 -3.27 -10.20
N LYS A 110 17.77 -3.31 -11.51
CA LYS A 110 17.06 -2.50 -12.53
C LYS A 110 15.58 -2.83 -12.59
N SER A 111 15.19 -4.09 -12.31
CA SER A 111 13.79 -4.50 -12.32
C SER A 111 12.99 -3.86 -11.16
N ILE A 112 13.64 -3.69 -9.99
CA ILE A 112 13.05 -3.01 -8.84
C ILE A 112 12.93 -1.51 -9.11
N GLU A 113 13.98 -0.87 -9.63
CA GLU A 113 13.95 0.55 -9.96
C GLU A 113 12.85 0.91 -10.96
N ALA A 114 12.68 0.10 -12.00
CA ALA A 114 11.59 0.26 -12.96
C ALA A 114 10.22 0.16 -12.28
N SER A 115 10.03 -0.85 -11.44
CA SER A 115 8.78 -1.06 -10.69
C SER A 115 8.48 0.10 -9.74
N ILE A 116 9.47 0.61 -9.01
CA ILE A 116 9.31 1.75 -8.10
C ILE A 116 8.96 3.01 -8.89
N LYS A 117 9.64 3.25 -10.02
CA LYS A 117 9.43 4.43 -10.87
C LYS A 117 8.04 4.45 -11.50
N GLU A 118 7.57 3.30 -12.00
CA GLU A 118 6.21 3.17 -12.52
C GLU A 118 5.17 3.45 -11.43
N ASN A 119 5.30 2.81 -10.26
CA ASN A 119 4.39 3.03 -9.14
C ASN A 119 4.36 4.50 -8.68
N LYS A 120 5.52 5.16 -8.61
CA LYS A 120 5.60 6.59 -8.27
C LYS A 120 4.85 7.46 -9.28
N LYS A 121 5.03 7.21 -10.58
CA LYS A 121 4.29 7.93 -11.64
C LYS A 121 2.78 7.74 -11.50
N TYR A 122 2.32 6.51 -11.23
CA TYR A 122 0.91 6.24 -11.00
C TYR A 122 0.35 7.02 -9.81
N LEU A 123 1.09 7.12 -8.69
CA LEU A 123 0.67 7.89 -7.51
C LEU A 123 0.62 9.40 -7.79
N GLU A 124 1.63 9.96 -8.47
CA GLU A 124 1.63 11.37 -8.91
C GLU A 124 0.45 11.68 -9.83
N ASP A 125 0.02 10.72 -10.66
CA ASP A 125 -1.15 10.86 -11.54
C ASP A 125 -2.49 10.71 -10.80
N ILE A 126 -2.53 10.12 -9.59
CA ILE A 126 -3.73 10.09 -8.74
C ILE A 126 -3.92 11.42 -8.02
N GLU A 127 -2.85 12.03 -7.51
CA GLU A 127 -2.94 13.35 -6.86
C GLU A 127 -3.40 14.46 -7.82
N LYS A 128 -3.09 14.32 -9.12
CA LYS A 128 -3.60 15.21 -10.17
C LYS A 128 -5.07 14.99 -10.51
N ARG A 129 -5.67 13.87 -10.09
CA ARG A 129 -7.10 13.52 -10.27
C ARG A 129 -7.99 14.01 -9.12
N ASN A 130 -7.63 15.10 -8.46
CA ASN A 130 -8.49 15.79 -7.50
C ASN A 130 -9.62 16.60 -8.16
N HIS A 131 -9.65 16.67 -9.49
CA HIS A 131 -10.81 17.14 -10.23
C HIS A 131 -11.59 15.91 -10.65
N PHE A 132 -12.75 15.67 -10.02
CA PHE A 132 -13.78 14.89 -10.70
C PHE A 132 -14.04 15.65 -11.99
N ASP A 133 -13.65 15.08 -13.14
CA ASP A 133 -14.14 15.56 -14.41
C ASP A 133 -15.66 15.48 -14.32
N GLU A 134 -16.31 16.63 -14.11
CA GLU A 134 -17.75 16.74 -14.12
C GLU A 134 -18.17 16.38 -15.55
N ILE A 135 -18.43 15.10 -15.79
CA ILE A 135 -18.94 14.64 -17.06
C ILE A 135 -20.34 15.24 -17.16
N GLU A 136 -20.47 16.36 -17.88
CA GLU A 136 -21.78 16.86 -18.32
C GLU A 136 -22.43 15.77 -19.16
N ILE A 137 -23.27 14.96 -18.52
CA ILE A 137 -24.09 13.96 -19.20
C ILE A 137 -25.14 14.74 -20.00
N LYS A 138 -24.84 15.06 -21.25
CA LYS A 138 -25.82 15.67 -22.15
C LYS A 138 -26.77 14.57 -22.63
N PRO A 139 -28.09 14.69 -22.36
CA PRO A 139 -29.05 13.76 -22.94
C PRO A 139 -28.94 13.84 -24.47
N ARG A 140 -28.76 12.69 -25.11
CA ARG A 140 -28.63 12.60 -26.59
C ARG A 140 -29.90 13.02 -27.34
N GLY A 141 -31.01 13.22 -26.65
CA GLY A 141 -32.24 13.81 -27.18
C GLY A 141 -32.38 15.25 -26.71
N LYS A 142 -32.40 16.20 -27.67
CA LYS A 142 -32.79 17.58 -27.39
C LYS A 142 -34.27 17.63 -26.99
N THR A 143 -34.56 17.86 -25.72
CA THR A 143 -35.80 18.53 -25.31
C THR A 143 -35.43 19.63 -24.33
N SER A 144 -35.41 20.87 -24.82
CA SER A 144 -35.27 22.06 -23.99
C SER A 144 -36.54 22.23 -23.15
N ILE A 145 -36.50 21.84 -21.89
CA ILE A 145 -37.55 22.15 -20.92
C ILE A 145 -37.03 23.32 -20.10
N ASN A 146 -37.66 24.49 -20.26
CA ASN A 146 -37.33 25.69 -19.54
C ASN A 146 -38.11 25.66 -18.22
N PHE A 147 -37.47 25.31 -17.10
CA PHE A 147 -38.11 25.31 -15.79
C PHE A 147 -38.10 26.71 -15.19
N ASP A 148 -39.11 27.51 -15.53
CA ASP A 148 -39.35 28.78 -14.85
C ASP A 148 -40.13 28.51 -13.55
N LYS A 149 -39.41 27.96 -12.55
CA LYS A 149 -39.94 27.49 -11.24
C LYS A 149 -40.82 28.50 -10.50
N ASN A 150 -40.71 29.80 -10.81
CA ASN A 150 -41.46 30.85 -10.14
C ASN A 150 -42.92 31.00 -10.61
N LYS A 151 -43.30 30.43 -11.75
CA LYS A 151 -44.68 30.55 -12.27
C LYS A 151 -45.58 29.44 -11.72
N GLU A 152 -45.08 28.21 -11.68
CA GLU A 152 -45.82 27.03 -11.19
C GLU A 152 -46.16 27.15 -9.69
N LEU A 153 -45.27 27.73 -8.88
CA LEU A 153 -45.52 27.93 -7.45
C LEU A 153 -46.66 28.92 -7.17
N LYS A 154 -46.86 29.94 -8.03
CA LYS A 154 -47.93 30.94 -7.85
C LYS A 154 -49.30 30.35 -8.14
N GLU A 155 -49.43 29.51 -9.16
CA GLU A 155 -50.69 28.83 -9.48
C GLU A 155 -51.13 27.84 -8.40
N ILE A 156 -50.17 27.21 -7.71
CA ILE A 156 -50.45 26.29 -6.58
C ILE A 156 -50.89 27.07 -5.33
N LEU A 157 -50.33 28.26 -5.09
CA LEU A 157 -50.69 29.11 -3.96
C LEU A 157 -52.06 29.78 -4.14
N GLU A 158 -52.45 30.14 -5.36
CA GLU A 158 -53.75 30.78 -5.63
C GLU A 158 -54.93 29.79 -5.62
N ASN A 159 -54.70 28.50 -5.86
CA ASN A 159 -55.76 27.49 -6.01
C ASN A 159 -56.01 26.59 -4.79
N ASN A 160 -55.28 26.77 -3.69
CA ASN A 160 -55.49 25.99 -2.47
C ASN A 160 -56.34 26.76 -1.44
N ASP A 161 -57.61 26.41 -1.36
CA ASP A 161 -58.58 26.91 -0.37
C ASP A 161 -58.29 26.23 0.99
N TYR A 162 -57.44 26.84 1.82
CA TYR A 162 -57.04 26.31 3.15
C TYR A 162 -58.14 26.45 4.22
N LYS A 163 -59.37 26.02 3.92
CA LYS A 163 -60.51 26.07 4.86
C LYS A 163 -60.55 24.95 5.90
N PHE A 164 -59.53 24.11 5.96
CA PHE A 164 -59.47 22.97 6.90
C PHE A 164 -58.60 23.23 8.14
N ILE A 165 -58.10 24.46 8.32
CA ILE A 165 -57.28 24.83 9.50
C ILE A 165 -58.10 25.58 10.56
N GLU A 166 -59.34 25.96 10.28
CA GLU A 166 -60.23 26.52 11.30
C GLU A 166 -61.08 25.42 11.95
N GLU A 167 -60.54 24.83 13.02
CA GLU A 167 -61.24 24.53 14.28
C GLU A 167 -60.42 23.52 15.11
N GLU A 168 -59.46 24.03 15.88
CA GLU A 168 -59.23 23.53 17.23
C GLU A 168 -58.73 24.73 18.04
N LYS A 169 -59.67 25.42 18.69
CA LYS A 169 -59.34 26.43 19.70
C LYS A 169 -58.52 25.72 20.78
N ALA A 170 -57.29 26.17 20.96
CA ALA A 170 -56.48 25.81 22.12
C ALA A 170 -57.27 26.19 23.40
N ASP A 171 -57.60 25.19 24.20
CA ASP A 171 -58.14 25.38 25.54
C ASP A 171 -56.95 25.61 26.48
N ASP A 172 -56.62 26.89 26.73
CA ASP A 172 -55.50 27.34 27.57
C ASP A 172 -55.75 27.13 29.09
N SER A 173 -56.43 26.03 29.46
CA SER A 173 -56.78 25.73 30.86
C SER A 173 -55.64 25.13 31.68
N PHE A 174 -54.48 24.83 31.08
CA PHE A 174 -53.34 24.20 31.77
C PHE A 174 -52.25 25.16 32.29
N LEU A 175 -52.39 26.48 32.12
CA LEU A 175 -51.39 27.47 32.57
C LEU A 175 -51.82 28.34 33.76
N LYS A 176 -52.74 27.85 34.61
CA LYS A 176 -52.99 28.47 35.92
C LYS A 176 -52.98 27.43 37.03
N GLU A 177 -52.17 27.74 38.05
CA GLU A 177 -52.03 27.11 39.38
C GLU A 177 -51.20 25.80 39.38
N ILE A 178 -50.06 25.65 40.09
CA ILE A 178 -49.32 26.40 41.12
C ILE A 178 -47.82 26.07 40.93
#